data_AF-A0A2V9HSL2-F1
#
_entry.id   AF-A0A2V9HSL2-F1
#
_cell.length_a   1.000
_cell.length_b   1.000
_cell.length_c   1.000
_cell.angle_alpha   90.00
_cell.angle_beta   90.00
_cell.angle_gamma   90.00
#
_symmetry.space_group_name_H-M   'P 1'
#
loop_
_entity.id
_entity.type
_entity.pdbx_description
1 polymer ?
#
loop_
_entity_poly.entity_id
_entity_poly.type
_entity_poly.pdbx_seq_one_letter_code
_entity_poly.pdbx_strand_id
1 'polypeptide(L)'
;MTNSSLAVSYLKKATDRLAILRVLQQKKAYSHVVREAQEIVELALKGMLRQAGLEPPKWHDVGSLLIEHEGRFETRVRQRVARLAQASEWLRAERELSFYGDVDFIPAE
;
A
#
# COMPACT_ATOMS: atom_id res chain seq x y z
N MET A 1 20.45 6.14 10.75
CA MET A 1 19.53 6.16 9.58
C MET A 1 18.58 7.33 9.74
N THR A 2 18.35 8.10 8.68
CA THR A 2 17.41 9.24 8.68
C THR A 2 16.05 8.82 8.15
N ASN A 3 14.99 9.57 8.47
CA ASN A 3 13.65 9.35 7.91
C ASN A 3 13.64 9.33 6.38
N SER A 4 14.46 10.17 5.74
CA SER A 4 14.62 10.19 4.29
C SER A 4 15.25 8.90 3.74
N SER A 5 16.28 8.36 4.41
CA SER A 5 16.89 7.09 4.00
C SER A 5 15.93 5.90 4.12
N LEU A 6 15.07 5.92 5.15
CA LEU A 6 14.01 4.93 5.33
C LEU A 6 12.90 5.09 4.29
N ALA A 7 12.46 6.32 4.01
CA ALA A 7 11.44 6.58 2.98
C ALA A 7 11.87 6.03 1.61
N VAL A 8 13.12 6.28 1.21
CA VAL A 8 13.71 5.74 -0.03
C VAL A 8 13.76 4.22 0.00
N SER A 9 14.13 3.60 1.13
CA SER A 9 14.14 2.14 1.28
C SER A 9 12.74 1.52 1.09
N TYR A 10 11.71 2.15 1.66
CA TYR A 10 10.32 1.71 1.51
C TYR A 10 9.84 1.81 0.06
N LEU A 11 10.09 2.95 -0.60
CA LEU A 11 9.72 3.15 -2.00
C LEU A 11 10.46 2.17 -2.92
N LYS A 12 11.73 1.87 -2.65
CA LYS A 12 12.49 0.88 -3.41
C LYS A 12 11.81 -0.50 -3.30
N LYS A 13 11.48 -0.95 -2.08
CA LYS A 13 10.80 -2.24 -1.86
C LYS A 13 9.45 -2.30 -2.57
N ALA A 14 8.65 -1.22 -2.51
CA ALA A 14 7.38 -1.13 -3.21
C ALA A 14 7.55 -1.24 -4.72
N THR A 15 8.57 -0.56 -5.28
CA THR A 15 8.89 -0.59 -6.72
C THR A 15 9.35 -1.97 -7.17
N ASP A 16 10.24 -2.61 -6.41
CA ASP A 16 10.73 -3.96 -6.72
C ASP A 16 9.56 -4.96 -6.74
N ARG A 17 8.63 -4.88 -5.78
CA ARG A 17 7.43 -5.73 -5.72
C ARG A 17 6.43 -5.44 -6.84
N LEU A 18 6.27 -4.18 -7.24
CA LEU A 18 5.35 -3.82 -8.32
C LEU A 18 5.65 -4.57 -9.62
N ALA A 19 6.94 -4.84 -9.90
CA ALA A 19 7.34 -5.62 -11.07
C ALA A 19 6.80 -7.06 -11.06
N ILE A 20 6.51 -7.64 -9.88
CA ILE A 20 6.04 -9.02 -9.74
C ILE A 20 4.55 -9.18 -10.05
N LEU A 21 3.75 -8.12 -9.91
CA LEU A 21 2.30 -8.18 -10.09
C LEU A 21 1.93 -8.70 -11.50
N ARG A 22 2.69 -8.32 -12.52
CA ARG A 22 2.45 -8.79 -13.90
C ARG A 22 2.64 -10.29 -14.03
N VAL A 23 3.62 -10.86 -13.35
CA VAL A 23 3.88 -12.31 -13.35
C VAL A 23 2.74 -13.05 -12.63
N LEU A 24 2.29 -12.54 -11.48
CA LEU A 24 1.18 -13.13 -10.73
C LEU A 24 -0.13 -13.08 -11.53
N GLN A 25 -0.41 -11.96 -12.21
CA GLN A 25 -1.56 -11.82 -13.11
C GLN A 25 -1.51 -12.82 -14.27
N GLN A 26 -0.36 -12.99 -14.92
CA GLN A 26 -0.19 -13.96 -16.01
C GLN A 26 -0.43 -15.41 -15.55
N LYS A 27 -0.07 -15.72 -14.31
CA LYS A 27 -0.33 -17.01 -13.67
C LYS A 27 -1.76 -17.16 -13.14
N LYS A 28 -2.62 -16.15 -13.32
CA LYS A 28 -3.98 -16.08 -12.77
C LYS A 28 -4.04 -16.22 -11.23
N ALA A 29 -2.94 -15.90 -10.54
CA ALA A 29 -2.87 -15.98 -9.09
C ALA A 29 -3.46 -14.72 -8.45
N TYR A 30 -4.76 -14.47 -8.64
CA TYR A 30 -5.38 -13.17 -8.33
C TYR A 30 -5.37 -12.82 -6.84
N SER A 31 -5.59 -13.80 -5.95
CA SER A 31 -5.47 -13.61 -4.50
C SER A 31 -4.06 -13.14 -4.11
N HIS A 32 -3.02 -13.65 -4.78
CA HIS A 32 -1.65 -13.19 -4.60
C HIS A 32 -1.41 -11.78 -5.18
N VAL A 33 -2.05 -11.44 -6.30
CA VAL A 33 -1.99 -10.08 -6.87
C VAL A 33 -2.53 -9.06 -5.87
N VAL A 34 -3.71 -9.33 -5.28
CA VAL A 34 -4.34 -8.43 -4.30
C VAL A 34 -3.46 -8.27 -3.06
N ARG A 35 -2.94 -9.38 -2.53
CA ARG A 35 -2.06 -9.36 -1.35
C ARG A 35 -0.77 -8.58 -1.60
N GLU A 36 -0.11 -8.78 -2.74
CA GLU A 36 1.10 -8.02 -3.08
C GLU A 36 0.78 -6.55 -3.37
N ALA A 37 -0.35 -6.24 -4.02
CA ALA A 37 -0.78 -4.86 -4.26
C ALA A 37 -1.01 -4.10 -2.94
N GLN A 38 -1.63 -4.73 -1.95
CA GLN A 38 -1.83 -4.14 -0.62
C GLN A 38 -0.48 -3.78 0.04
N GLU A 39 0.46 -4.72 0.06
CA GLU A 39 1.80 -4.51 0.64
C GLU A 39 2.59 -3.41 -0.10
N ILE A 40 2.48 -3.35 -1.44
CA ILE A 40 3.09 -2.29 -2.26
C ILE A 40 2.56 -0.92 -1.86
N VAL A 41 1.23 -0.79 -1.77
CA VAL A 41 0.58 0.48 -1.40
C VAL A 41 0.96 0.86 0.03
N GLU A 42 0.88 -0.06 0.99
CA GLU A 42 1.28 0.19 2.37
C GLU A 42 2.72 0.70 2.47
N LEU A 43 3.68 0.03 1.81
CA LEU A 43 5.08 0.45 1.81
C LEU A 43 5.24 1.84 1.21
N ALA A 44 4.56 2.13 0.09
CA ALA A 44 4.61 3.44 -0.54
C ALA A 44 4.07 4.54 0.40
N LEU A 45 2.91 4.33 1.03
CA LEU A 45 2.29 5.31 1.92
C LEU A 45 3.10 5.52 3.21
N LYS A 46 3.64 4.44 3.79
CA LYS A 46 4.57 4.54 4.94
C LYS A 46 5.87 5.27 4.56
N GLY A 47 6.35 5.10 3.33
CA GLY A 47 7.46 5.87 2.79
C GLY A 47 7.13 7.36 2.68
N MET A 48 5.94 7.70 2.19
CA MET A 48 5.46 9.09 2.11
C MET A 48 5.38 9.74 3.50
N LEU A 49 4.82 9.06 4.50
CA LEU A 49 4.76 9.56 5.88
C LEU A 49 6.16 9.87 6.42
N ARG A 50 7.12 8.95 6.25
CA ARG A 50 8.51 9.20 6.66
C ARG A 50 9.15 10.37 5.94
N GLN A 51 8.90 10.52 4.64
CA GLN A 51 9.38 11.67 3.87
C GLN A 51 8.80 12.99 4.38
N ALA A 52 7.55 12.98 4.87
CA ALA A 52 6.90 14.11 5.55
C ALA A 52 7.33 14.30 7.02
N GLY A 53 8.32 13.54 7.49
CA GLY A 53 8.83 13.60 8.86
C GLY A 53 7.88 13.00 9.91
N LEU A 54 6.98 12.11 9.50
CA LEU A 54 6.05 11.40 10.36
C LEU A 54 6.51 9.95 10.52
N GLU A 55 6.51 9.43 11.75
CA GLU A 55 6.80 8.01 11.97
C GLU A 55 5.52 7.20 11.74
N PRO A 56 5.48 6.30 10.74
CA PRO A 56 4.29 5.53 10.48
C PRO A 56 4.09 4.44 11.55
N PRO A 57 2.83 4.09 11.83
CA PRO A 57 2.49 3.09 12.83
C PRO A 57 2.83 1.67 12.37
N LYS A 58 2.68 0.71 13.30
CA LYS A 58 2.92 -0.71 13.04
C LYS A 58 1.80 -1.42 12.27
N TRP A 59 0.59 -0.85 12.21
CA TRP A 59 -0.54 -1.44 11.46
C TRP A 59 -0.47 -1.16 9.96
N HIS A 60 -1.34 -1.81 9.19
CA HIS A 60 -1.25 -1.88 7.72
C HIS A 60 -1.83 -0.66 7.00
N ASP A 61 -3.07 -0.26 7.32
CA ASP A 61 -3.71 0.88 6.66
C ASP A 61 -3.30 2.21 7.30
N VAL A 62 -2.63 3.05 6.51
CA VAL A 62 -2.16 4.38 6.92
C VAL A 62 -2.78 5.50 6.09
N GLY A 63 -3.81 5.20 5.29
CA GLY A 63 -4.46 6.18 4.40
C GLY A 63 -5.03 7.38 5.15
N SER A 64 -5.68 7.15 6.29
CA SER A 64 -6.22 8.21 7.15
C SER A 64 -5.14 9.18 7.66
N LEU A 65 -3.95 8.69 7.97
CA LEU A 65 -2.82 9.54 8.41
C LEU A 65 -2.31 10.45 7.29
N LEU A 66 -2.41 10.02 6.03
CA LEU A 66 -2.07 10.90 4.90
C LEU A 66 -3.08 12.04 4.78
N ILE A 67 -4.37 11.78 5.02
CA ILE A 67 -5.44 12.80 5.01
C ILE A 67 -5.21 13.79 6.16
N GLU A 68 -5.05 13.28 7.39
CA GLU A 68 -4.84 14.11 8.59
C GLU A 68 -3.65 15.07 8.43
N HIS A 69 -2.59 14.61 7.77
CA HIS A 69 -1.37 15.38 7.59
C HIS A 69 -1.16 15.87 6.16
N GLU A 70 -2.22 16.01 5.37
CA GLU A 70 -2.09 16.34 3.95
C GLU A 70 -1.31 17.65 3.71
N GLY A 71 -1.43 18.61 4.64
CA GLY A 71 -0.73 19.89 4.62
C GLY A 71 0.80 19.79 4.61
N ARG A 72 1.37 18.63 4.98
CA ARG A 72 2.82 18.36 4.91
C ARG A 72 3.31 17.96 3.52
N PHE A 73 2.42 17.65 2.59
CA PHE A 73 2.78 17.29 1.23
C PHE A 73 2.69 18.47 0.27
N GLU A 74 3.40 18.39 -0.84
CA GLU A 74 3.26 19.35 -1.93
C GLU A 74 1.86 19.28 -2.56
N THR A 75 1.41 20.40 -3.15
CA THR A 75 0.05 20.53 -3.72
C THR A 75 -0.31 19.39 -4.69
N ARG A 76 0.64 18.95 -5.52
CA ARG A 76 0.42 17.86 -6.49
C ARG A 76 0.15 16.51 -5.82
N VAL A 77 0.71 16.28 -4.64
CA VAL A 77 0.52 15.06 -3.85
C VAL A 77 -0.79 15.16 -3.06
N ARG A 78 -1.05 16.32 -2.43
CA ARG A 78 -2.30 16.59 -1.70
C ARG A 78 -3.55 16.26 -2.51
N GLN A 79 -3.59 16.69 -3.77
CA GLN A 79 -4.70 16.40 -4.70
C GLN A 79 -4.98 14.90 -4.92
N ARG A 80 -4.02 14.02 -4.57
CA ARG A 80 -4.12 12.56 -4.73
C ARG A 80 -4.31 11.83 -3.40
N VAL A 81 -4.14 12.50 -2.26
CA VAL A 81 -4.18 11.89 -0.92
C VAL A 81 -5.48 11.13 -0.70
N ALA A 82 -6.63 11.73 -1.01
CA ALA A 82 -7.93 11.06 -0.86
C ALA A 82 -8.01 9.75 -1.66
N ARG A 83 -7.52 9.75 -2.91
CA ARG A 83 -7.49 8.54 -3.75
C ARG A 83 -6.51 7.49 -3.21
N LEU A 84 -5.36 7.91 -2.68
CA LEU A 84 -4.38 7.01 -2.08
C LEU A 84 -4.94 6.34 -0.83
N ALA A 85 -5.65 7.10 0.02
CA ALA A 85 -6.30 6.58 1.21
C ALA A 85 -7.40 5.55 0.84
N GLN A 86 -8.25 5.89 -0.12
CA GLN A 86 -9.29 4.96 -0.61
C GLN A 86 -8.70 3.67 -1.17
N ALA A 87 -7.58 3.75 -1.92
CA ALA A 87 -6.91 2.56 -2.44
C ALA A 87 -6.32 1.68 -1.31
N SER A 88 -5.74 2.31 -0.27
CA SER A 88 -5.21 1.62 0.90
C SER A 88 -6.30 0.87 1.66
N GLU A 89 -7.42 1.56 1.94
CA GLU A 89 -8.59 0.99 2.61
C GLU A 89 -9.19 -0.18 1.83
N TRP A 90 -9.43 0.02 0.53
CA TRP A 90 -9.98 -1.02 -0.34
C TRP A 90 -9.07 -2.25 -0.38
N LEU A 91 -7.77 -2.08 -0.66
CA LEU A 91 -6.82 -3.20 -0.68
C LEU A 91 -6.68 -3.90 0.66
N ARG A 92 -6.83 -3.18 1.78
CA ARG A 92 -6.82 -3.77 3.13
C ARG A 92 -8.01 -4.70 3.35
N ALA A 93 -9.20 -4.35 2.85
CA ALA A 93 -10.40 -5.17 2.91
C ALA A 93 -10.28 -6.40 1.99
N GLU A 94 -9.91 -6.20 0.73
CA GLU A 94 -9.74 -7.29 -0.26
C GLU A 94 -8.67 -8.31 0.15
N ARG A 95 -7.63 -7.85 0.86
CA ARG A 95 -6.61 -8.74 1.40
C ARG A 95 -7.20 -9.75 2.38
N GLU A 96 -8.13 -9.36 3.25
CA GLU A 96 -8.73 -10.30 4.23
C GLU A 96 -9.48 -11.42 3.52
N LEU A 97 -10.30 -11.05 2.53
CA LEU A 97 -11.00 -12.00 1.66
C LEU A 97 -10.02 -12.92 0.92
N SER A 98 -8.91 -12.37 0.42
CA SER A 98 -7.86 -13.13 -0.26
C SER A 98 -7.08 -14.10 0.64
N PHE A 99 -7.15 -13.94 1.97
CA PHE A 99 -6.49 -14.83 2.93
C PHE A 99 -7.41 -15.95 3.42
N TYR A 100 -8.66 -15.62 3.73
CA TYR A 100 -9.58 -16.54 4.39
C TYR A 100 -10.56 -17.20 3.43
N GLY A 101 -10.68 -16.66 2.21
CA GLY A 101 -11.82 -16.96 1.36
C GLY A 101 -13.10 -16.36 1.92
N ASP A 102 -14.19 -16.62 1.22
CA ASP A 102 -15.55 -16.44 1.73
C ASP A 102 -16.28 -17.77 1.51
N VAL A 103 -17.49 -17.94 2.06
CA VAL A 103 -18.30 -19.16 1.88
C VAL A 103 -18.46 -19.53 0.39
N ASP A 104 -18.36 -18.54 -0.50
CA ASP A 104 -18.42 -18.66 -1.96
C ASP A 104 -17.06 -18.47 -2.68
N PHE A 105 -15.93 -18.36 -1.96
CA PHE A 105 -14.62 -18.02 -2.56
C PHE A 105 -13.48 -18.89 -2.03
N ILE A 106 -12.96 -19.79 -2.87
CA ILE A 106 -11.76 -20.59 -2.58
C ILE A 106 -10.52 -19.75 -2.97
N PRO A 107 -9.59 -19.41 -2.04
CA PRO A 107 -8.47 -18.49 -2.32
C PRO A 107 -7.41 -18.94 -3.34
N ALA A 108 -7.64 -20.02 -4.09
CA ALA A 108 -6.65 -20.70 -4.91
C ALA A 108 -7.02 -20.85 -6.40
N GLU A 109 -8.22 -20.41 -6.83
CA GLU A 109 -8.65 -20.41 -8.25
C GLU A 109 -9.23 -19.06 -8.68
#